data_AF-A0A932P1G7-F1
#
_entry.id   AF-A0A932P1G7-F1
#
_cell.length_a   1.000
_cell.length_b   1.000
_cell.length_c   1.000
_cell.angle_alpha   90.00
_cell.angle_beta   90.00
_cell.angle_gamma   90.00
#
_symmetry.space_group_name_H-M   'P 1'
#
loop_
_entity.id
_entity.type
_entity.pdbx_description
1 polymer ?
#
loop_
_entity_poly.entity_id
_entity_poly.type
_entity_poly.pdbx_seq_one_letter_code
_entity_poly.pdbx_strand_id
1 'polypeptide(L)'
;MVKKIRRRVEITSETLMAFPMVLPLAVVAGEGRKAPPFGSVSPSWRLTDFFEEHFGLEVLAGNRAMDVRDYAAWDLKNRPSEVVSAHGEAKSIPIPIPEGDAPPADFRVGIVPCVAVLTRDRKKDFARLTEEGFDEVSGTVLKRILEEGMGLVPGLDRVFFLPPIHARVLDKALAHLEAVVHDACRGSGRPVPGPFPSVSQAVMRDIPEGEVVRPSAPQS
;
A
#
# COMPACT_ATOMS: atom_id res chain seq x y z
N MET A 1 29.68 6.13 32.01
CA MET A 1 28.98 5.01 31.35
C MET A 1 27.47 5.22 31.56
N VAL A 2 26.77 5.83 30.59
CA VAL A 2 25.35 6.17 30.75
C VAL A 2 24.50 4.94 30.39
N LYS A 3 23.83 4.35 31.39
CA LYS A 3 22.87 3.26 31.18
C LYS A 3 21.66 3.82 30.42
N LYS A 4 21.48 3.43 29.15
CA LYS A 4 20.24 3.69 28.40
C LYS A 4 19.09 2.95 29.09
N ILE A 5 18.24 3.68 29.81
CA ILE A 5 16.99 3.16 30.36
C ILE A 5 16.05 2.93 29.16
N ARG A 6 15.86 1.67 28.77
CA ARG A 6 14.77 1.29 27.87
C ARG A 6 13.47 1.42 28.65
N ARG A 7 12.76 2.53 28.43
CA ARG A 7 11.42 2.75 28.98
C ARG A 7 10.52 1.64 28.44
N ARG A 8 10.10 0.72 29.30
CA ARG A 8 9.15 -0.34 28.96
C ARG A 8 7.77 0.33 29.02
N VAL A 9 7.27 0.77 27.87
CA VAL A 9 5.93 1.36 27.77
C VAL A 9 4.92 0.23 27.93
N GLU A 10 4.00 0.40 28.88
CA GLU A 10 2.93 -0.56 29.12
C GLU A 10 1.82 -0.27 28.09
N ILE A 11 1.73 -1.12 27.06
CA ILE A 11 0.83 -0.92 25.92
C ILE A 11 -0.61 -1.22 26.37
N THR A 12 -1.44 -0.18 26.51
CA THR A 12 -2.86 -0.26 26.85
C THR A 12 -3.73 -0.43 25.59
N SER A 13 -5.02 -0.77 25.75
CA SER A 13 -5.97 -0.85 24.63
C SER A 13 -6.17 0.49 23.91
N GLU A 14 -5.93 1.61 24.60
CA GLU A 14 -6.03 2.98 24.05
C GLU A 14 -4.76 3.42 23.29
N THR A 15 -3.70 2.59 23.30
CA THR A 15 -2.45 2.94 22.62
C THR A 15 -2.66 2.94 21.11
N LEU A 16 -2.36 4.07 20.47
CA LEU A 16 -2.33 4.19 19.01
C LEU A 16 -1.12 3.47 18.45
N MET A 17 -1.36 2.70 17.40
CA MET A 17 -0.37 1.87 16.75
C MET A 17 -0.34 2.19 15.24
N ALA A 18 0.88 2.23 14.69
CA ALA A 18 1.18 2.33 13.28
C ALA A 18 1.35 0.92 12.72
N PHE A 19 0.41 0.51 11.88
CA PHE A 19 0.40 -0.79 11.22
C PHE A 19 0.92 -0.63 9.80
N PRO A 20 2.04 -1.27 9.42
CA PRO A 20 2.60 -1.19 8.07
C PRO A 20 1.81 -2.08 7.12
N MET A 21 1.22 -1.43 6.12
CA MET A 21 0.32 -2.03 5.16
C MET A 21 0.85 -1.84 3.74
N VAL A 22 0.31 -2.62 2.82
CA VAL A 22 0.57 -2.49 1.39
C VAL A 22 -0.73 -2.61 0.63
N LEU A 23 -0.87 -1.77 -0.39
CA LEU A 23 -1.87 -1.92 -1.44
C LEU A 23 -1.14 -2.45 -2.67
N PRO A 24 -1.11 -3.78 -2.90
CA PRO A 24 -0.50 -4.36 -4.07
C PRO A 24 -1.41 -4.16 -5.27
N LEU A 25 -0.83 -3.73 -6.38
CA LEU A 25 -1.55 -3.49 -7.62
C LEU A 25 -0.76 -3.96 -8.83
N ALA A 26 -1.48 -4.15 -9.92
CA ALA A 26 -0.97 -4.65 -11.16
C ALA A 26 -1.66 -3.92 -12.31
N VAL A 27 -0.89 -3.44 -13.29
CA VAL A 27 -1.40 -2.73 -14.46
C VAL A 27 -1.07 -3.52 -15.71
N VAL A 28 -2.10 -3.86 -16.48
CA VAL A 28 -2.00 -4.49 -17.79
C VAL A 28 -2.33 -3.44 -18.85
N ALA A 29 -1.38 -3.11 -19.72
CA ALA A 29 -1.58 -2.14 -20.78
C ALA A 29 -2.56 -2.67 -21.85
N GLY A 30 -3.26 -1.75 -22.51
CA GLY A 30 -4.04 -2.05 -23.72
C GLY A 30 -3.15 -2.53 -24.88
N GLU A 31 -3.76 -3.17 -25.86
CA GLU A 31 -3.08 -3.56 -27.10
C GLU A 31 -2.41 -2.35 -27.78
N GLY A 32 -1.16 -2.52 -28.24
CA GLY A 32 -0.38 -1.44 -28.85
C GLY A 32 0.11 -0.36 -27.89
N ARG A 33 -0.14 -0.51 -26.58
CA ARG A 33 0.32 0.42 -25.53
C ARG A 33 1.38 -0.24 -24.65
N LYS A 34 2.14 0.59 -23.95
CA LYS A 34 3.01 0.17 -22.86
C LYS A 34 2.66 0.98 -21.62
N ALA A 35 2.60 0.33 -20.47
CA ALA A 35 2.42 1.01 -19.20
C ALA A 35 3.70 1.82 -18.88
N PRO A 36 3.58 3.14 -18.67
CA PRO A 36 4.70 3.92 -18.15
C PRO A 36 5.12 3.39 -16.78
N PRO A 37 6.33 3.71 -16.27
CA PRO A 37 6.64 3.51 -14.86
C PRO A 37 5.49 4.04 -13.99
N PHE A 38 5.24 3.42 -12.84
CA PHE A 38 4.22 3.95 -11.93
C PHE A 38 4.55 5.42 -11.63
N GLY A 39 3.75 6.32 -12.20
CA GLY A 39 3.83 7.75 -11.95
C GLY A 39 3.41 8.04 -10.51
N SER A 40 3.29 9.33 -10.18
CA SER A 40 2.52 9.72 -8.99
C SER A 40 1.18 9.02 -9.05
N VAL A 41 0.74 8.30 -8.01
CA VAL A 41 -0.71 8.14 -7.86
C VAL A 41 -1.21 9.55 -7.57
N SER A 42 -2.04 10.09 -8.46
CA SER A 42 -2.77 11.36 -8.28
C SER A 42 -3.25 11.48 -6.83
N PRO A 43 -3.12 12.69 -6.27
CA PRO A 43 -2.34 12.94 -5.07
C PRO A 43 -2.75 12.05 -3.90
N SER A 44 -1.74 11.50 -3.21
CA SER A 44 -1.84 10.63 -2.02
C SER A 44 -2.96 10.95 -1.02
N TRP A 45 -3.35 12.22 -0.88
CA TRP A 45 -4.46 12.62 -0.03
C TRP A 45 -5.78 11.95 -0.44
N ARG A 46 -6.02 11.69 -1.73
CA ARG A 46 -7.22 10.98 -2.21
C ARG A 46 -7.32 9.54 -1.72
N LEU A 47 -6.18 8.85 -1.62
CA LEU A 47 -6.15 7.50 -1.07
C LEU A 47 -6.41 7.52 0.43
N THR A 48 -5.83 8.48 1.14
CA THR A 48 -6.08 8.69 2.57
C THR A 48 -7.55 9.02 2.84
N ASP A 49 -8.12 9.98 2.09
CA ASP A 49 -9.53 10.38 2.22
C ASP A 49 -10.47 9.21 1.88
N PHE A 50 -10.15 8.41 0.86
CA PHE A 50 -10.90 7.18 0.54
C PHE A 50 -10.98 6.23 1.75
N PHE A 51 -9.87 5.98 2.44
CA PHE A 51 -9.87 5.08 3.62
C PHE A 51 -10.66 5.65 4.79
N GLU A 52 -10.57 6.96 5.00
CA GLU A 52 -11.32 7.65 6.05
C GLU A 52 -12.83 7.61 5.76
N GLU A 53 -13.23 7.96 4.53
CA GLU A 53 -14.63 8.08 4.13
C GLU A 53 -15.35 6.72 4.05
N HIS A 54 -14.70 5.71 3.46
CA HIS A 54 -15.32 4.41 3.23
C HIS A 54 -15.20 3.45 4.41
N PHE A 55 -14.17 3.60 5.26
CA PHE A 55 -13.87 2.64 6.32
C PHE A 55 -13.67 3.26 7.71
N GLY A 56 -13.66 4.59 7.85
CA GLY A 56 -13.37 5.26 9.13
C GLY A 56 -11.98 4.89 9.66
N LEU A 57 -11.01 4.77 8.74
CA LEU A 57 -9.64 4.38 9.02
C LEU A 57 -8.67 5.48 8.60
N GLU A 58 -7.89 5.97 9.56
CA GLU A 58 -6.78 6.86 9.29
C GLU A 58 -5.64 6.06 8.66
N VAL A 59 -5.40 6.27 7.37
CA VAL A 59 -4.35 5.57 6.62
C VAL A 59 -3.49 6.60 5.89
N LEU A 60 -2.19 6.63 6.19
CA LEU A 60 -1.23 7.35 5.37
C LEU A 60 -0.89 6.48 4.16
N ALA A 61 -1.08 6.99 2.94
CA ALA A 61 -0.72 6.30 1.72
C ALA A 61 0.49 6.92 1.02
N GLY A 62 1.27 6.09 0.35
CA GLY A 62 2.32 6.53 -0.57
C GLY A 62 1.76 7.36 -1.73
N ASN A 63 2.48 8.40 -2.11
CA ASN A 63 2.14 9.23 -3.27
C ASN A 63 2.42 8.58 -4.64
N ARG A 64 3.02 7.39 -4.67
CA ARG A 64 3.24 6.56 -5.86
C ARG A 64 3.36 5.09 -5.45
N ALA A 65 3.16 4.20 -6.42
CA ALA A 65 3.57 2.81 -6.26
C ALA A 65 5.09 2.68 -6.46
N MET A 66 5.68 1.76 -5.70
CA MET A 66 7.07 1.31 -5.80
C MET A 66 7.14 0.01 -6.60
N ASP A 67 8.28 -0.27 -7.24
CA ASP A 67 8.56 -1.63 -7.69
C ASP A 67 8.59 -2.58 -6.47
N VAL A 68 8.24 -3.84 -6.70
CA VAL A 68 8.23 -4.89 -5.67
C VAL A 68 9.58 -5.03 -4.97
N ARG A 69 10.68 -4.96 -5.72
CA ARG A 69 12.05 -5.07 -5.15
C ARG A 69 12.43 -3.81 -4.39
N ASP A 70 12.06 -2.64 -4.90
CA ASP A 70 12.31 -1.36 -4.24
C ASP A 70 11.59 -1.31 -2.89
N TYR A 71 10.33 -1.73 -2.84
CA TYR A 71 9.60 -1.84 -1.58
C TYR A 71 10.27 -2.84 -0.62
N ALA A 72 10.69 -4.01 -1.12
CA ALA A 72 11.39 -5.00 -0.29
C ALA A 72 12.74 -4.46 0.25
N ALA A 73 13.39 -3.54 -0.45
CA ALA A 73 14.61 -2.85 0.00
C ALA A 73 14.31 -1.59 0.83
N TRP A 74 13.10 -1.05 0.81
CA TRP A 74 12.75 0.22 1.44
C TRP A 74 12.80 0.15 2.97
N ASP A 75 13.70 0.89 3.60
CA ASP A 75 13.96 0.78 5.05
C ASP A 75 12.80 1.24 5.93
N LEU A 76 12.02 2.25 5.48
CA LEU A 76 10.93 2.83 6.27
C LEU A 76 9.78 1.86 6.51
N LYS A 77 9.64 0.78 5.72
CA LYS A 77 8.68 -0.29 6.01
C LYS A 77 8.91 -0.89 7.40
N ASN A 78 10.15 -0.86 7.89
CA ASN A 78 10.53 -1.38 9.19
C ASN A 78 10.35 -0.38 10.33
N ARG A 79 9.89 0.84 10.05
CA ARG A 79 9.79 1.95 11.02
C ARG A 79 8.45 2.70 10.86
N PRO A 80 7.30 2.02 10.95
CA PRO A 80 6.00 2.64 10.68
C PRO A 80 5.68 3.82 11.62
N SER A 81 6.14 3.80 12.88
CA SER A 81 6.01 4.95 13.79
C SER A 81 6.74 6.20 13.30
N GLU A 82 7.95 6.03 12.74
CA GLU A 82 8.73 7.15 12.20
C GLU A 82 8.02 7.75 10.99
N VAL A 83 7.42 6.90 10.15
CA VAL A 83 6.59 7.35 9.01
C VAL A 83 5.41 8.19 9.49
N VAL A 84 4.65 7.71 10.49
CA VAL A 84 3.52 8.47 11.05
C VAL A 84 4.00 9.79 11.67
N SER A 85 5.09 9.76 12.43
CA SER A 85 5.64 10.97 13.06
C SER A 85 6.10 12.01 12.05
N ALA A 86 6.69 11.60 10.93
CA ALA A 86 7.24 12.52 9.93
C ALA A 86 6.18 13.01 8.93
N HIS A 87 5.13 12.21 8.69
CA HIS A 87 4.24 12.39 7.55
C HIS A 87 2.74 12.38 7.90
N GLY A 88 2.37 12.19 9.17
CA GLY A 88 0.97 12.16 9.63
C GLY A 88 0.20 13.42 9.29
N GLU A 89 0.77 14.59 9.51
CA GLU A 89 0.13 15.87 9.17
C GLU A 89 -0.07 16.03 7.66
N ALA A 90 0.90 15.60 6.85
CA ALA A 90 0.83 15.65 5.40
C ALA A 90 -0.10 14.56 4.81
N LYS A 91 -0.54 13.59 5.63
CA LYS A 91 -1.38 12.45 5.23
C LYS A 91 -0.84 11.69 4.00
N SER A 92 0.47 11.71 3.81
CA SER A 92 1.12 11.25 2.58
C SER A 92 2.55 10.80 2.85
N ILE A 93 2.88 9.59 2.39
CA ILE A 93 4.25 9.09 2.44
C ILE A 93 4.95 9.49 1.13
N PRO A 94 5.98 10.36 1.17
CA PRO A 94 6.73 10.72 -0.01
C PRO A 94 7.62 9.56 -0.45
N ILE A 95 7.31 8.99 -1.61
CA ILE A 95 8.10 7.94 -2.22
C ILE A 95 9.01 8.57 -3.30
N PRO A 96 10.33 8.33 -3.26
CA PRO A 96 11.26 8.86 -4.24
C PRO A 96 10.92 8.42 -5.67
N ILE A 97 11.29 9.27 -6.64
CA ILE A 97 11.29 8.87 -8.05
C ILE A 97 12.52 8.00 -8.29
N PRO A 98 12.37 6.76 -8.81
CA PRO A 98 13.51 5.93 -9.18
C PRO A 98 14.45 6.71 -10.11
N GLU A 99 15.75 6.60 -9.85
CA GLU A 99 16.76 7.13 -10.76
C GLU A 99 16.81 6.25 -12.01
N GLY A 100 16.31 6.76 -13.12
CA GLY A 100 16.30 6.09 -14.42
C GLY A 100 14.89 5.73 -14.91
N ASP A 101 14.72 5.84 -16.22
CA ASP A 101 13.47 5.45 -16.88
C ASP A 101 13.42 3.94 -17.01
N ALA A 102 12.68 3.27 -16.11
CA ALA A 102 12.34 1.88 -16.33
C ALA A 102 11.59 1.77 -17.67
N PRO A 103 12.05 0.93 -18.62
CA PRO A 103 11.48 0.90 -19.96
C PRO A 103 9.99 0.58 -19.90
N PRO A 104 9.14 1.19 -20.73
CA PRO A 104 7.72 0.89 -20.81
C PRO A 104 7.47 -0.62 -20.98
N ALA A 105 6.50 -1.17 -20.25
CA ALA A 105 6.22 -2.61 -20.22
C ALA A 105 4.75 -2.90 -20.53
N ASP A 106 4.44 -4.06 -21.11
CA ASP A 106 3.04 -4.49 -21.32
C ASP A 106 2.28 -4.71 -20.01
N PHE A 107 3.05 -4.93 -18.94
CA PHE A 107 2.57 -5.26 -17.63
C PHE A 107 3.49 -4.71 -16.54
N ARG A 108 2.92 -4.28 -15.40
CA ARG A 108 3.68 -3.88 -14.21
C ARG A 108 3.00 -4.31 -12.91
N VAL A 109 3.82 -4.57 -11.90
CA VAL A 109 3.39 -4.84 -10.52
C VAL A 109 3.95 -3.75 -9.62
N GLY A 110 3.09 -3.13 -8.82
CA GLY A 110 3.46 -2.02 -7.95
C GLY A 110 2.94 -2.21 -6.54
N ILE A 111 3.67 -1.67 -5.58
CA ILE A 111 3.30 -1.64 -4.17
C ILE A 111 3.07 -0.19 -3.76
N VAL A 112 1.85 0.16 -3.35
CA VAL A 112 1.61 1.43 -2.66
C VAL A 112 1.82 1.18 -1.16
N PRO A 113 2.85 1.76 -0.53
CA PRO A 113 3.04 1.64 0.91
C PRO A 113 1.93 2.37 1.65
N CYS A 114 1.36 1.75 2.66
CA CYS A 114 0.34 2.36 3.51
C CYS A 114 0.74 2.19 4.98
N VAL A 115 0.33 3.12 5.84
CA VAL A 115 0.43 2.97 7.29
C VAL A 115 -0.90 3.33 7.91
N ALA A 116 -1.57 2.33 8.48
CA ALA A 116 -2.83 2.55 9.19
C ALA A 116 -2.54 2.95 10.64
N VAL A 117 -3.23 3.96 11.13
CA VAL A 117 -3.12 4.45 12.51
C VAL A 117 -4.41 4.12 13.24
N LEU A 118 -4.33 3.14 14.15
CA LEU A 118 -5.50 2.66 14.89
C LEU A 118 -5.08 2.18 16.28
N THR A 119 -6.05 2.16 17.19
CA THR A 119 -5.86 1.57 18.52
C THR A 119 -5.67 0.06 18.40
N ARG A 120 -4.95 -0.54 19.34
CA ARG A 120 -4.56 -1.95 19.27
C ARG A 120 -5.74 -2.93 19.15
N ASP A 121 -6.87 -2.60 19.77
CA ASP A 121 -8.11 -3.39 19.75
C ASP A 121 -8.83 -3.35 18.39
N ARG A 122 -8.70 -2.26 17.65
CA ARG A 122 -9.25 -2.08 16.29
C ARG A 122 -8.48 -2.82 15.20
N LYS A 123 -7.42 -3.55 15.53
CA LYS A 123 -6.70 -4.42 14.58
C LYS A 123 -7.64 -5.43 13.89
N LYS A 124 -8.69 -5.87 14.59
CA LYS A 124 -9.69 -6.79 14.04
C LYS A 124 -10.53 -6.16 12.93
N ASP A 125 -10.82 -4.86 13.02
CA ASP A 125 -11.56 -4.13 11.99
C ASP A 125 -10.81 -4.20 10.66
N PHE A 126 -9.49 -4.13 10.72
CA PHE A 126 -8.64 -4.25 9.54
C PHE A 126 -8.55 -5.69 9.00
N ALA A 127 -8.39 -6.68 9.89
CA ALA A 127 -8.41 -8.09 9.46
C ALA A 127 -9.71 -8.41 8.72
N ARG A 128 -10.83 -7.87 9.22
CA ARG A 128 -12.13 -7.97 8.58
C ARG A 128 -12.16 -7.33 7.18
N LEU A 129 -11.59 -6.14 7.01
CA LEU A 129 -11.46 -5.50 5.68
C LEU A 129 -10.67 -6.35 4.67
N THR A 130 -9.62 -7.03 5.14
CA THR A 130 -8.82 -7.94 4.28
C THR A 130 -9.61 -9.19 3.89
N GLU A 131 -10.44 -9.72 4.80
CA GLU A 131 -11.21 -10.95 4.59
C GLU A 131 -12.49 -10.71 3.78
N GLU A 132 -13.25 -9.67 4.10
CA GLU A 132 -14.50 -9.30 3.41
C GLU A 132 -14.24 -8.68 2.05
N GLY A 133 -13.06 -8.08 1.87
CA GLY A 133 -12.72 -7.30 0.69
C GLY A 133 -13.45 -5.96 0.64
N PHE A 134 -13.34 -5.28 -0.50
CA PHE A 134 -14.11 -4.07 -0.74
C PHE A 134 -15.47 -4.40 -1.35
N ASP A 135 -16.50 -3.71 -0.88
CA ASP A 135 -17.77 -3.66 -1.59
C ASP A 135 -17.59 -3.06 -3.00
N GLU A 136 -18.57 -3.28 -3.88
CA GLU A 136 -18.49 -2.87 -5.28
C GLU A 136 -18.30 -1.36 -5.46
N VAL A 137 -18.89 -0.54 -4.59
CA VAL A 137 -18.81 0.93 -4.65
C VAL A 137 -17.40 1.35 -4.28
N SER A 138 -16.90 0.90 -3.13
CA SER A 138 -15.55 1.18 -2.65
C SER A 138 -14.47 0.69 -3.62
N GLY A 139 -14.65 -0.50 -4.19
CA GLY A 139 -13.78 -1.04 -5.23
C GLY A 139 -13.77 -0.18 -6.49
N THR A 140 -14.93 0.30 -6.94
CA THR A 140 -15.05 1.16 -8.13
C THR A 140 -14.42 2.53 -7.90
N VAL A 141 -14.63 3.14 -6.73
CA VAL A 141 -14.04 4.43 -6.37
C VAL A 141 -12.52 4.33 -6.32
N LEU A 142 -11.96 3.33 -5.62
CA LEU A 142 -10.51 3.14 -5.57
C LEU A 142 -9.92 2.87 -6.96
N LYS A 143 -10.57 2.02 -7.75
CA LYS A 143 -10.15 1.74 -9.13
C LYS A 143 -10.01 3.04 -9.92
N ARG A 144 -11.00 3.93 -9.82
CA ARG A 144 -10.97 5.23 -10.50
C ARG A 144 -9.84 6.13 -9.99
N ILE A 145 -9.61 6.19 -8.68
CA ILE A 145 -8.48 6.93 -8.09
C ILE A 145 -7.14 6.42 -8.66
N LEU A 146 -6.99 5.10 -8.75
CA LEU A 146 -5.80 4.44 -9.28
C LEU A 146 -5.62 4.69 -10.79
N GLU A 147 -6.70 4.59 -11.58
CA GLU A 147 -6.68 4.86 -13.02
C GLU A 147 -6.31 6.31 -13.33
N GLU A 148 -7.00 7.27 -12.69
CA GLU A 148 -6.68 8.70 -12.80
C GLU A 148 -5.25 8.98 -12.33
N GLY A 149 -4.84 8.33 -11.25
CA GLY A 149 -3.52 8.47 -10.67
C GLY A 149 -2.40 8.05 -11.58
N MET A 150 -2.49 6.83 -12.11
CA MET A 150 -1.44 6.27 -12.95
C MET A 150 -1.55 6.73 -14.42
N GLY A 151 -2.50 7.61 -14.76
CA GLY A 151 -2.72 8.08 -16.13
C GLY A 151 -3.15 6.95 -17.06
N LEU A 152 -3.91 5.98 -16.54
CA LEU A 152 -4.40 4.85 -17.32
C LEU A 152 -5.51 5.30 -18.27
N VAL A 153 -5.51 4.77 -19.49
CA VAL A 153 -6.56 5.08 -20.46
C VAL A 153 -7.78 4.20 -20.17
N PRO A 154 -8.94 4.79 -19.79
CA PRO A 154 -10.13 4.03 -19.47
C PRO A 154 -10.56 3.11 -20.63
N GLY A 155 -10.90 1.86 -20.31
CA GLY A 155 -11.32 0.86 -21.29
C GLY A 155 -10.19 0.18 -22.07
N LEU A 156 -8.99 0.76 -22.11
CA LEU A 156 -7.82 0.15 -22.76
C LEU A 156 -6.91 -0.53 -21.74
N ASP A 157 -6.46 0.26 -20.77
CA ASP A 157 -5.58 -0.17 -19.69
C ASP A 157 -6.45 -0.77 -18.56
N ARG A 158 -5.89 -1.74 -17.83
CA ARG A 158 -6.57 -2.37 -16.69
C ARG A 158 -5.70 -2.32 -15.46
N VAL A 159 -6.27 -1.81 -14.37
CA VAL A 159 -5.70 -1.96 -13.03
C VAL A 159 -6.40 -3.09 -12.28
N PHE A 160 -5.60 -3.92 -11.64
CA PHE A 160 -5.99 -4.93 -10.69
C PHE A 160 -5.33 -4.59 -9.37
N PHE A 161 -6.03 -4.80 -8.26
CA PHE A 161 -5.50 -4.55 -6.93
C PHE A 161 -6.18 -5.48 -5.94
N LEU A 162 -5.52 -5.70 -4.81
CA LEU A 162 -6.17 -6.31 -3.64
C LEU A 162 -6.51 -5.19 -2.65
N PRO A 163 -7.48 -5.39 -1.75
CA PRO A 163 -7.61 -4.54 -0.56
C PRO A 163 -6.25 -4.41 0.15
N PRO A 164 -5.97 -3.30 0.88
CA PRO A 164 -4.76 -3.20 1.62
C PRO A 164 -4.65 -4.35 2.61
N ILE A 165 -3.42 -4.80 2.80
CA ILE A 165 -3.09 -5.96 3.61
C ILE A 165 -1.87 -5.65 4.45
N HIS A 166 -1.63 -6.47 5.46
CA HIS A 166 -0.43 -6.32 6.28
C HIS A 166 0.83 -6.58 5.44
N ALA A 167 1.85 -5.73 5.54
CA ALA A 167 3.07 -5.82 4.72
C ALA A 167 3.78 -7.19 4.83
N ARG A 168 3.70 -7.83 6.00
CA ARG A 168 4.26 -9.16 6.28
C ARG A 168 3.77 -10.29 5.37
N VAL A 169 2.60 -10.15 4.74
CA VAL A 169 2.01 -11.19 3.87
C VAL A 169 2.08 -10.82 2.39
N LEU A 170 2.94 -9.87 2.02
CA LEU A 170 3.08 -9.39 0.65
C LEU A 170 3.41 -10.51 -0.35
N ASP A 171 4.22 -11.50 0.03
CA ASP A 171 4.56 -12.65 -0.80
C ASP A 171 3.31 -13.42 -1.25
N LYS A 172 2.43 -13.75 -0.30
CA LYS A 172 1.17 -14.47 -0.57
C LYS A 172 0.21 -13.61 -1.39
N ALA A 173 0.18 -12.32 -1.11
CA ALA A 173 -0.69 -11.39 -1.81
C ALA A 173 -0.28 -11.16 -3.26
N LEU A 174 1.02 -11.10 -3.54
CA LEU A 174 1.53 -11.05 -4.91
C LEU A 174 1.14 -12.31 -5.68
N ALA A 175 1.27 -13.49 -5.07
CA ALA A 175 0.81 -14.74 -5.70
C ALA A 175 -0.71 -14.75 -5.95
N HIS A 176 -1.50 -14.22 -5.01
CA HIS A 176 -2.94 -14.10 -5.19
C HIS A 176 -3.31 -13.11 -6.31
N LEU A 177 -2.68 -11.93 -6.32
CA LEU A 177 -2.90 -10.92 -7.35
C LEU A 177 -2.47 -11.43 -8.74
N GLU A 178 -1.36 -12.17 -8.82
CA GLU A 178 -0.94 -12.84 -10.06
C GLU A 178 -2.02 -13.78 -10.58
N ALA A 179 -2.60 -14.62 -9.73
CA ALA A 179 -3.68 -15.52 -10.11
C ALA A 179 -4.89 -14.75 -10.65
N VAL A 180 -5.32 -13.69 -9.95
CA VAL A 180 -6.42 -12.81 -10.36
C VAL A 180 -6.17 -12.19 -11.73
N VAL A 181 -4.97 -11.66 -11.96
CA VAL A 181 -4.60 -11.06 -13.25
C VAL A 181 -4.56 -12.11 -14.36
N HIS A 182 -3.97 -13.27 -14.10
CA HIS A 182 -3.88 -14.34 -15.09
C HIS A 182 -5.25 -14.85 -15.51
N ASP A 183 -6.16 -15.08 -14.55
CA ASP A 183 -7.51 -15.54 -14.84
C ASP A 183 -8.31 -14.48 -15.63
N ALA A 184 -8.17 -13.21 -15.28
CA ALA A 184 -8.80 -12.11 -16.02
C ALA A 184 -8.26 -11.95 -17.45
N CYS A 185 -6.95 -12.12 -17.66
CA CYS A 185 -6.33 -12.06 -18.98
C CYS A 185 -6.75 -13.25 -19.86
N ARG A 186 -6.74 -14.48 -19.30
CA ARG A 186 -7.22 -15.68 -20.00
C ARG A 186 -8.69 -15.55 -20.42
N GLY A 187 -9.55 -15.12 -19.50
CA GLY A 187 -10.99 -14.95 -19.77
C GLY A 187 -11.31 -13.86 -20.79
N SER A 188 -10.37 -12.94 -21.06
CA SER A 188 -10.54 -11.84 -22.02
C SER A 188 -9.74 -12.00 -23.32
N GLY A 189 -9.04 -13.13 -23.51
CA GLY A 189 -8.22 -13.38 -24.69
C GLY A 189 -6.98 -12.49 -24.82
N ARG A 190 -6.60 -11.78 -23.74
CA ARG A 190 -5.40 -10.94 -23.72
C ARG A 190 -4.15 -11.77 -23.43
N PRO A 191 -2.96 -11.31 -23.88
CA PRO A 191 -1.70 -11.91 -23.46
C PRO A 191 -1.63 -11.98 -21.93
N VAL A 192 -1.36 -13.17 -21.42
CA VAL A 192 -1.17 -13.39 -19.99
C VAL A 192 0.21 -12.83 -19.61
N PRO A 193 0.32 -11.97 -18.60
CA PRO A 193 1.61 -11.50 -18.12
C PRO A 193 2.57 -12.63 -17.73
N GLY A 194 3.87 -12.32 -17.72
CA GLY A 194 4.85 -13.20 -17.09
C GLY A 194 4.66 -13.26 -15.56
N PRO A 195 5.37 -14.17 -14.87
CA PRO A 195 5.24 -14.33 -13.43
C PRO A 195 5.60 -13.04 -12.69
N PHE A 196 4.94 -12.80 -11.56
CA PHE A 196 5.19 -11.60 -10.77
C PHE A 196 6.55 -11.70 -10.06
N PRO A 197 7.21 -10.57 -9.76
CA PRO A 197 8.40 -10.57 -8.94
C PRO A 197 8.10 -11.16 -7.55
N SER A 198 8.89 -12.14 -7.12
CA SER A 198 8.81 -12.70 -5.77
C SER A 198 9.62 -11.87 -4.77
N VAL A 199 9.14 -11.75 -3.54
CA VAL A 199 9.90 -11.22 -2.40
C VAL A 199 10.22 -12.33 -1.40
N SER A 200 11.37 -12.24 -0.73
CA SER A 200 11.74 -13.21 0.30
C SER A 200 10.82 -13.06 1.51
N GLN A 201 10.16 -14.15 1.91
CA GLN A 201 9.35 -14.17 3.13
C GLN A 201 10.18 -13.78 4.37
N ALA A 202 11.48 -14.09 4.38
CA ALA A 202 12.37 -13.69 5.48
C ALA A 202 12.52 -12.16 5.59
N VAL A 203 12.48 -11.43 4.45
CA VAL A 203 12.54 -9.95 4.44
C VAL A 203 11.21 -9.36 4.92
N MET A 204 10.09 -10.01 4.61
CA MET A 204 8.76 -9.48 4.89
C MET A 204 8.23 -9.83 6.29
N ARG A 205 8.50 -11.04 6.79
CA ARG A 205 7.87 -11.59 8.01
C ARG A 205 8.15 -10.77 9.26
N ASP A 206 9.30 -10.12 9.33
CA ASP A 206 9.79 -9.48 10.56
C ASP A 206 9.49 -7.96 10.61
N ILE A 207 8.72 -7.43 9.64
CA ILE A 207 8.30 -6.03 9.61
C ILE A 207 7.50 -5.67 10.89
N PRO A 208 7.98 -4.79 11.77
CA PRO A 208 7.33 -4.51 13.06
C PRO A 208 6.11 -3.61 12.91
N GLU A 209 5.19 -3.70 13.86
CA GLU A 209 4.22 -2.64 14.16
C GLU A 209 4.91 -1.62 15.08
N GLY A 210 4.43 -0.37 15.11
CA GLY A 210 5.05 0.68 15.91
C GLY A 210 4.05 1.45 16.76
N GLU A 211 4.46 1.92 17.94
CA GLU A 211 3.62 2.78 18.77
C GLU A 211 3.62 4.22 18.21
N VAL A 212 2.46 4.88 18.20
CA VAL A 212 2.31 6.27 17.75
C VAL A 212 2.15 7.17 18.96
N VAL A 213 3.11 8.09 19.13
CA VAL A 213 3.01 9.16 20.11
C VAL A 213 2.53 10.41 19.38
N ARG A 214 1.24 10.74 19.50
CA ARG A 214 0.76 12.04 19.03
C ARG A 214 1.20 13.11 20.03
N PRO A 215 1.76 14.25 19.59
CA PRO A 215 1.96 15.37 20.48
C PRO A 215 0.59 15.75 21.06
N SER A 216 0.50 15.85 22.39
CA SER A 216 -0.68 16.34 23.06
C SER A 216 -1.00 17.72 22.47
N ALA A 217 -2.24 17.93 21.99
CA ALA A 217 -2.67 19.26 21.60
C ALA A 217 -2.39 20.21 22.78
N PRO A 218 -1.83 21.42 22.55
CA PRO A 218 -1.72 22.39 23.62
C PRO A 218 -3.11 22.57 24.21
N GLN A 219 -3.25 22.38 25.52
CA GLN A 219 -4.48 22.71 26.22
C GLN A 219 -4.69 24.22 26.05
N SER A 220 -5.65 24.58 25.21
CA SER A 220 -6.12 25.95 25.01
C SER A 220 -6.74 26.50 26.29
#